data_AF-A0AAE0QS41-F1
#
_entry.id   AF-A0AAE0QS41-F1
#
_cell.length_a   1.000
_cell.length_b   1.000
_cell.length_c   1.000
_cell.angle_alpha   90.00
_cell.angle_beta   90.00
_cell.angle_gamma   90.00
#
_symmetry.space_group_name_H-M   'P 1'
#
loop_
_entity.id
_entity.type
_entity.pdbx_description
1 polymer ?
#
loop_
_entity_poly.entity_id
_entity_poly.type
_entity_poly.pdbx_seq_one_letter_code
_entity_poly.pdbx_strand_id
1 'polypeptide(L)'
;MVMKSFERLVLAYLKDITGPLLDPLQFAYQANRSVDDAVNMGLHYILQHLDKPGTYARILFVDFSSAFNTIIPGTLLNKLTQLSVPNSICQWITSFLTDRQQRVRLGKLTSNTHTISIGAPQGCVLSPLLFSLYTNDCTSKHPFVKLLKFADDTTVIGLIQDGDKSAYRQEVEQLAVWCSHNNLELNTLKTVEMIADFRRNHLLSPHSPSWTALWLQWSTPSSWEPPSELVLCSSITVWFRSASKSDLSKLQWTVRTAERIIGVP
;
A
#
# COMPACT_ATOMS: atom_id res chain seq x y z
N MET A 1 -16.82 -22.26 -17.74
CA MET A 1 -17.80 -21.17 -17.97
C MET A 1 -18.63 -20.93 -16.72
N VAL A 2 -19.28 -21.97 -16.15
CA VAL A 2 -20.10 -21.89 -14.94
C VAL A 2 -19.37 -21.28 -13.73
N MET A 3 -18.16 -21.76 -13.40
CA MET A 3 -17.41 -21.22 -12.25
C MET A 3 -17.11 -19.71 -12.38
N LYS A 4 -16.69 -19.25 -13.56
CA LYS A 4 -16.44 -17.81 -13.80
C LYS A 4 -17.72 -16.97 -13.69
N SER A 5 -18.87 -17.50 -14.08
CA SER A 5 -20.15 -16.82 -13.90
C SER A 5 -20.51 -16.73 -12.41
N PHE A 6 -20.28 -17.80 -11.65
CA PHE A 6 -20.53 -17.82 -10.22
C PHE A 6 -19.57 -16.89 -9.45
N GLU A 7 -18.28 -16.87 -9.79
CA GLU A 7 -17.31 -15.91 -9.26
C GLU A 7 -17.78 -14.46 -9.44
N ARG A 8 -18.34 -14.12 -10.62
CA ARG A 8 -18.88 -12.77 -10.88
C ARG A 8 -20.10 -12.44 -10.04
N LEU A 9 -20.98 -13.42 -9.80
CA LEU A 9 -22.15 -13.25 -8.93
C LEU A 9 -21.72 -12.98 -7.49
N VAL A 10 -20.80 -13.80 -6.97
CA VAL A 10 -20.25 -13.63 -5.61
C VAL A 10 -19.48 -12.31 -5.50
N LEU A 11 -18.71 -11.94 -6.53
CA LEU A 11 -18.00 -10.65 -6.58
C LEU A 11 -18.98 -9.48 -6.44
N ALA A 12 -20.06 -9.46 -7.21
CA ALA A 12 -21.06 -8.40 -7.15
C ALA A 12 -21.71 -8.31 -5.76
N TYR A 13 -22.08 -9.47 -5.20
CA TYR A 13 -22.66 -9.55 -3.87
C TYR A 13 -21.71 -9.05 -2.77
N LEU A 14 -20.44 -9.49 -2.80
CA LEU A 14 -19.44 -9.06 -1.81
C LEU A 14 -19.17 -7.56 -1.90
N LYS A 15 -19.10 -6.99 -3.10
CA LYS A 15 -18.89 -5.54 -3.27
C LYS A 15 -20.02 -4.72 -2.64
N ASP A 16 -21.26 -5.17 -2.79
CA ASP A 16 -22.42 -4.51 -2.24
C ASP A 16 -22.38 -4.47 -0.70
N ILE A 17 -22.12 -5.62 -0.07
CA ILE A 17 -22.13 -5.71 1.40
C ILE A 17 -20.87 -5.15 2.06
N THR A 18 -19.70 -5.28 1.43
CA THR A 18 -18.42 -4.89 2.05
C THR A 18 -17.99 -3.47 1.66
N GLY A 19 -18.48 -2.92 0.55
CA GLY A 19 -18.07 -1.61 0.03
C GLY A 19 -18.07 -0.48 1.07
N PRO A 20 -19.16 -0.29 1.84
CA PRO A 20 -19.22 0.75 2.88
C PRO A 20 -18.28 0.52 4.08
N LEU A 21 -17.79 -0.70 4.25
CA LEU A 21 -16.95 -1.14 5.37
C LEU A 21 -15.45 -1.16 4.99
N LEU A 22 -15.13 -0.90 3.72
CA LEU A 22 -13.76 -0.86 3.27
C LEU A 22 -13.07 0.41 3.78
N ASP A 23 -11.77 0.28 4.03
CA ASP A 23 -10.89 1.39 4.33
C ASP A 23 -11.05 2.51 3.26
N PRO A 24 -11.34 3.76 3.67
CA PRO A 24 -11.40 4.90 2.77
C PRO A 24 -10.10 5.19 2.03
N LEU A 25 -8.96 4.66 2.47
CA LEU A 25 -7.66 4.77 1.79
C LEU A 25 -7.30 3.51 0.97
N GLN A 26 -8.24 2.58 0.79
CA GLN A 26 -8.18 1.56 -0.27
C GLN A 26 -8.84 2.10 -1.54
N PHE A 27 -8.08 2.23 -2.62
CA PHE A 27 -8.57 2.83 -3.87
C PHE A 27 -8.88 1.79 -4.95
N ALA A 28 -8.19 0.64 -4.94
CA ALA A 28 -8.42 -0.37 -5.97
C ALA A 28 -9.73 -1.12 -5.78
N TYR A 29 -10.29 -1.58 -6.89
CA TYR A 29 -11.48 -2.44 -6.98
C TYR A 29 -12.77 -1.89 -6.38
N GLN A 30 -12.76 -0.63 -5.93
CA GLN A 30 -13.95 0.12 -5.53
C GLN A 30 -14.61 0.79 -6.74
N ALA A 31 -15.92 0.98 -6.68
CA ALA A 31 -16.63 1.76 -7.69
C ALA A 31 -16.23 3.25 -7.56
N ASN A 32 -16.08 3.93 -8.69
CA ASN A 32 -15.77 5.37 -8.75
C ASN A 32 -14.45 5.77 -8.08
N ARG A 33 -13.47 4.86 -8.03
CA ARG A 33 -12.10 5.17 -7.60
C ARG A 33 -11.10 4.73 -8.64
N SER A 34 -10.06 5.54 -8.81
CA SER A 34 -9.00 5.38 -9.80
C SER A 34 -7.62 5.49 -9.17
N VAL A 35 -6.59 5.19 -9.95
CA VAL A 35 -5.20 5.42 -9.55
C VAL A 35 -4.95 6.91 -9.34
N ASP A 36 -5.58 7.78 -10.16
CA ASP A 36 -5.44 9.22 -10.04
C ASP A 36 -5.96 9.72 -8.68
N ASP A 37 -7.04 9.14 -8.15
CA ASP A 37 -7.56 9.49 -6.83
C ASP A 37 -6.57 9.15 -5.72
N ALA A 38 -5.93 7.98 -5.80
CA ALA A 38 -4.91 7.56 -4.84
C ALA A 38 -3.70 8.51 -4.86
N VAL A 39 -3.21 8.84 -6.06
CA VAL A 39 -2.08 9.76 -6.25
C VAL A 39 -2.43 11.16 -5.76
N ASN A 40 -3.60 11.68 -6.15
CA ASN A 40 -4.06 13.00 -5.74
C ASN A 40 -4.24 13.10 -4.22
N MET A 41 -4.78 12.06 -3.58
CA MET A 41 -4.92 12.00 -2.12
C MET A 41 -3.55 11.99 -1.44
N GLY A 42 -2.62 11.16 -1.91
CA GLY A 42 -1.26 11.12 -1.37
C GLY A 42 -0.56 12.47 -1.49
N LEU A 43 -0.63 13.09 -2.66
CA LEU A 43 -0.10 14.44 -2.91
C LEU A 43 -0.77 15.47 -2.00
N HIS A 44 -2.09 15.42 -1.83
CA HIS A 44 -2.80 16.33 -0.95
C HIS A 44 -2.23 16.29 0.49
N TYR A 45 -2.10 15.11 1.08
CA TYR A 45 -1.53 14.97 2.43
C TYR A 45 -0.11 15.51 2.54
N ILE A 46 0.74 15.19 1.56
CA ILE A 46 2.13 15.63 1.53
C ILE A 46 2.19 17.16 1.46
N LEU A 47 1.51 17.76 0.49
CA LEU A 47 1.62 19.18 0.18
C LEU A 47 0.98 20.05 1.26
N GLN A 48 -0.19 19.65 1.76
CA GLN A 48 -0.84 20.33 2.88
C GLN A 48 0.06 20.36 4.12
N HIS A 49 0.83 19.30 4.36
CA HIS A 49 1.78 19.26 5.47
C HIS A 49 3.00 20.16 5.22
N LEU A 50 3.56 20.11 4.00
CA LEU A 50 4.73 20.90 3.59
C LEU A 50 4.51 22.41 3.58
N ASP A 51 3.26 22.89 3.53
CA ASP A 51 2.92 24.31 3.66
C ASP A 51 3.26 24.88 5.05
N LYS A 52 3.55 24.03 6.05
CA LYS A 52 3.93 24.43 7.41
C LYS A 52 5.45 24.51 7.56
N PRO A 53 5.99 25.55 8.23
CA PRO A 53 7.43 25.63 8.49
C PRO A 53 7.91 24.46 9.35
N GLY A 54 9.17 24.06 9.16
CA GLY A 54 9.79 22.99 9.97
C GLY A 54 9.37 21.56 9.59
N THR A 55 8.46 21.39 8.63
CA THR A 55 7.92 20.08 8.24
C THR A 55 8.59 19.48 7.00
N TYR A 56 8.50 18.17 6.86
CA TYR A 56 8.82 17.41 5.64
C TYR A 56 8.02 16.10 5.61
N ALA A 57 7.99 15.40 4.48
CA ALA A 57 7.31 14.10 4.37
C ALA A 57 8.29 12.97 4.00
N ARG A 58 8.06 11.78 4.57
CA ARG A 58 8.68 10.52 4.11
C ARG A 58 7.61 9.63 3.52
N ILE A 59 7.91 8.98 2.40
CA ILE A 59 6.95 8.22 1.60
C ILE A 59 7.57 6.86 1.34
N LEU A 60 7.07 5.81 1.98
CA LEU A 60 7.52 4.44 1.77
C LEU A 60 6.60 3.76 0.77
N PHE A 61 7.13 3.37 -0.38
CA PHE A 61 6.46 2.53 -1.35
C PHE A 61 6.79 1.08 -1.02
N VAL A 62 5.77 0.31 -0.62
CA VAL A 62 5.87 -1.08 -0.20
C VAL A 62 5.43 -1.99 -1.34
N ASP A 63 6.29 -2.94 -1.68
CA ASP A 63 6.04 -4.00 -2.65
C ASP A 63 6.01 -5.35 -1.91
N PHE A 64 5.11 -6.24 -2.32
CA PHE A 64 5.02 -7.60 -1.79
C PHE A 64 5.57 -8.60 -2.80
N SER A 65 6.37 -9.57 -2.36
CA SER A 65 7.01 -10.56 -3.25
C SER A 65 6.01 -11.43 -4.01
N SER A 66 4.79 -11.64 -3.46
CA SER A 66 3.73 -12.39 -4.14
C SER A 66 2.34 -12.22 -3.50
N ALA A 67 1.78 -11.02 -3.55
CA ALA A 67 0.55 -10.62 -2.84
C ALA A 67 -0.65 -11.59 -2.98
N PHE A 68 -0.98 -12.06 -4.19
CA PHE A 68 -2.14 -12.94 -4.37
C PHE A 68 -1.88 -14.40 -3.97
N ASN A 69 -0.61 -14.81 -3.90
CA ASN A 69 -0.22 -16.18 -3.57
C ASN A 69 -0.09 -16.41 -2.06
N THR A 70 -0.26 -15.37 -1.24
CA THR A 70 -0.02 -15.40 0.21
C THR A 70 -1.29 -15.48 1.06
N ILE A 71 -2.47 -15.31 0.46
CA ILE A 71 -3.75 -15.32 1.17
C ILE A 71 -3.92 -16.65 1.91
N ILE A 72 -4.00 -16.61 3.23
CA ILE A 72 -4.32 -17.79 4.05
C ILE A 72 -5.85 -17.86 4.21
N PRO A 73 -6.52 -18.94 3.76
CA PRO A 73 -7.98 -19.04 3.81
C PRO A 73 -8.58 -18.89 5.21
N GLY A 74 -7.91 -19.40 6.26
CA GLY A 74 -8.35 -19.26 7.65
C GLY A 74 -8.29 -17.80 8.14
N THR A 75 -7.21 -17.08 7.82
CA THR A 75 -7.07 -15.65 8.14
C THR A 75 -8.11 -14.82 7.39
N LEU A 76 -8.33 -15.11 6.10
CA LEU A 76 -9.35 -14.43 5.31
C LEU A 76 -10.75 -14.68 5.87
N LEU A 77 -11.08 -15.91 6.27
CA LEU A 77 -12.36 -16.27 6.89
C LEU A 77 -12.66 -15.39 8.12
N ASN A 78 -11.67 -15.21 9.00
CA ASN A 78 -11.82 -14.37 10.19
C ASN A 78 -12.12 -12.91 9.82
N LYS A 79 -11.41 -12.36 8.84
CA LYS A 79 -11.61 -10.98 8.36
C LYS A 79 -12.98 -10.80 7.69
N LEU A 80 -13.41 -11.75 6.86
CA LEU A 80 -14.74 -11.73 6.23
C LEU A 80 -15.86 -11.77 7.29
N THR A 81 -15.67 -12.56 8.34
CA THR A 81 -16.63 -12.63 9.45
C THR A 81 -16.71 -11.30 10.21
N GLN A 82 -15.58 -10.62 10.41
CA GLN A 82 -15.56 -9.26 11.01
C GLN A 82 -16.27 -8.23 10.13
N LEU A 83 -16.24 -8.41 8.80
CA LEU A 83 -16.97 -7.59 7.83
C LEU A 83 -18.45 -8.00 7.66
N SER A 84 -18.98 -8.84 8.57
CA SER A 84 -20.38 -9.29 8.56
C SER A 84 -20.79 -10.03 7.27
N VAL A 85 -19.83 -10.65 6.58
CA VAL A 85 -20.13 -11.49 5.41
C VAL A 85 -20.86 -12.76 5.88
N PRO A 86 -21.96 -13.18 5.22
CA PRO A 86 -22.69 -14.37 5.64
C PRO A 86 -21.82 -15.63 5.67
N ASN A 87 -22.00 -16.45 6.71
CA ASN A 87 -21.19 -17.66 6.92
C ASN A 87 -21.21 -18.63 5.73
N SER A 88 -22.33 -18.74 5.00
CA SER A 88 -22.42 -19.58 3.80
C SER A 88 -21.49 -19.12 2.68
N ILE A 89 -21.36 -17.80 2.48
CA ILE A 89 -20.44 -17.21 1.50
C ILE A 89 -19.00 -17.38 1.96
N CYS A 90 -18.73 -17.16 3.25
CA CYS A 90 -17.42 -17.39 3.84
C CYS A 90 -16.95 -18.84 3.64
N GLN A 91 -17.79 -19.83 3.94
CA GLN A 91 -17.49 -21.24 3.73
C GLN A 91 -17.26 -21.58 2.25
N TRP A 92 -18.04 -20.99 1.35
CA TRP A 92 -17.83 -21.14 -0.08
C TRP A 92 -16.47 -20.57 -0.52
N ILE A 93 -16.10 -19.37 -0.05
CA ILE A 93 -14.79 -18.76 -0.35
C ILE A 93 -13.66 -19.63 0.20
N THR A 94 -13.78 -20.12 1.43
CA THR A 94 -12.78 -21.02 2.01
C THR A 94 -12.62 -22.27 1.15
N SER A 95 -13.73 -22.94 0.81
CA SER A 95 -13.71 -24.12 -0.09
C SER A 95 -13.17 -23.79 -1.48
N PHE A 96 -13.39 -22.58 -1.98
CA PHE A 96 -12.87 -22.12 -3.27
C PHE A 96 -11.35 -21.95 -3.26
N LEU A 97 -10.74 -21.65 -2.11
CA LEU A 97 -9.31 -21.39 -1.97
C LEU A 97 -8.51 -22.61 -1.49
N THR A 98 -9.15 -23.57 -0.81
CA THR A 98 -8.51 -24.77 -0.25
C THR A 98 -8.54 -25.97 -1.20
N ASP A 99 -7.58 -26.88 -1.03
CA ASP A 99 -7.49 -28.19 -1.70
C ASP A 99 -7.56 -28.14 -3.22
N ARG A 100 -7.04 -27.06 -3.80
CA ARG A 100 -7.01 -26.85 -5.24
C ARG A 100 -5.91 -27.69 -5.86
N GLN A 101 -6.29 -28.60 -6.74
CA GLN A 101 -5.35 -29.45 -7.47
C GLN A 101 -4.83 -28.71 -8.71
N GLN A 102 -3.51 -28.63 -8.86
CA GLN A 102 -2.86 -28.03 -10.03
C GLN A 102 -1.74 -28.91 -10.59
N ARG A 103 -1.49 -28.77 -11.89
CA ARG A 103 -0.36 -29.41 -12.58
C ARG A 103 0.06 -28.56 -13.76
N VAL A 104 1.33 -28.63 -14.13
CA VAL A 104 1.90 -27.91 -15.27
C VAL A 104 1.97 -28.85 -16.47
N ARG A 105 1.57 -28.36 -17.65
CA ARG A 105 1.69 -29.11 -18.90
C ARG A 105 2.53 -28.34 -19.91
N LEU A 106 3.63 -28.94 -20.36
CA LEU A 106 4.50 -28.42 -21.41
C LEU A 106 4.45 -29.35 -22.62
N GLY A 107 3.71 -28.96 -23.65
CA GLY A 107 3.43 -29.83 -24.80
C GLY A 107 2.69 -31.10 -24.38
N LYS A 108 3.34 -32.26 -24.53
CA LYS A 108 2.81 -33.58 -24.11
C LYS A 108 3.21 -33.99 -22.69
N LEU A 109 4.18 -33.30 -22.09
CA LEU A 109 4.67 -33.60 -20.74
C LEU A 109 3.75 -32.93 -19.71
N THR A 110 3.35 -33.68 -18.68
CA THR A 110 2.52 -33.19 -17.58
C THR A 110 3.21 -33.49 -16.26
N SER A 111 3.31 -32.51 -15.37
CA SER A 111 3.86 -32.69 -14.03
C SER A 111 2.95 -33.57 -13.16
N ASN A 112 3.47 -33.99 -12.01
CA ASN A 112 2.64 -34.49 -10.92
C ASN A 112 1.61 -33.43 -10.50
N THR A 113 0.49 -33.91 -9.96
CA THR A 113 -0.53 -33.02 -9.40
C THR A 113 -0.11 -32.60 -8.00
N HIS A 114 -0.21 -31.29 -7.73
CA HIS A 114 0.05 -30.69 -6.44
C HIS A 114 -1.23 -30.05 -5.92
N THR A 115 -1.50 -30.24 -4.63
CA THR A 115 -2.61 -29.58 -3.93
C THR A 115 -2.12 -28.28 -3.32
N ILE A 116 -2.86 -27.19 -3.55
CA ILE A 116 -2.62 -25.86 -2.97
C ILE A 116 -3.81 -25.44 -2.12
N SER A 117 -3.51 -24.96 -0.92
CA SER A 117 -4.49 -24.36 0.00
C SER A 117 -4.11 -22.95 0.46
N ILE A 118 -3.23 -22.27 -0.28
CA ILE A 118 -2.77 -20.90 -0.01
C ILE A 118 -2.89 -20.07 -1.29
N GLY A 119 -3.18 -18.79 -1.15
CA GLY A 119 -3.33 -17.84 -2.24
C GLY A 119 -4.65 -17.97 -2.98
N ALA A 120 -4.88 -17.08 -3.92
CA ALA A 120 -6.02 -17.11 -4.82
C ALA A 120 -5.62 -17.57 -6.23
N PRO A 121 -6.52 -18.17 -7.03
CA PRO A 121 -6.18 -18.61 -8.38
C PRO A 121 -5.77 -17.43 -9.26
N GLN A 122 -4.70 -17.59 -10.04
CA GLN A 122 -4.30 -16.58 -11.01
C GLN A 122 -5.34 -16.49 -12.13
N GLY A 123 -5.74 -15.27 -12.52
CA GLY A 123 -6.77 -15.03 -13.53
C GLY A 123 -8.22 -15.29 -13.07
N CYS A 124 -8.43 -15.52 -11.77
CA CYS A 124 -9.75 -15.49 -11.15
C CYS A 124 -10.20 -14.03 -10.94
N VAL A 125 -11.46 -13.75 -11.28
CA VAL A 125 -12.01 -12.37 -11.20
C VAL A 125 -12.29 -11.93 -9.78
N LEU A 126 -12.37 -12.89 -8.85
CA LEU A 126 -12.63 -12.66 -7.44
C LEU A 126 -11.35 -12.38 -6.63
N SER A 127 -10.21 -12.94 -7.06
CA SER A 127 -8.92 -12.80 -6.38
C SER A 127 -8.55 -11.37 -5.99
N PRO A 128 -8.75 -10.35 -6.85
CA PRO A 128 -8.37 -8.99 -6.49
C PRO A 128 -9.19 -8.40 -5.35
N LEU A 129 -10.51 -8.65 -5.33
CA LEU A 129 -11.36 -8.23 -4.22
C LEU A 129 -11.00 -8.98 -2.93
N LEU A 130 -10.73 -10.29 -2.99
CA LEU A 130 -10.35 -11.05 -1.80
C LEU A 130 -9.06 -10.52 -1.18
N PHE A 131 -8.10 -10.08 -2.01
CA PHE A 131 -6.91 -9.42 -1.49
C PHE A 131 -7.22 -8.09 -0.82
N SER A 132 -8.06 -7.23 -1.42
CA SER A 132 -8.49 -5.98 -0.79
C SER A 132 -9.22 -6.21 0.54
N LEU A 133 -10.03 -7.26 0.65
CA LEU A 133 -10.69 -7.66 1.91
C LEU A 133 -9.69 -8.21 2.93
N TYR A 134 -8.69 -8.95 2.46
CA TYR A 134 -7.62 -9.49 3.29
C TYR A 134 -6.75 -8.41 3.94
N THR A 135 -6.50 -7.31 3.23
CA THR A 135 -5.68 -6.18 3.68
C THR A 135 -6.52 -5.01 4.20
N ASN A 136 -7.83 -5.18 4.39
CA ASN A 136 -8.73 -4.09 4.74
C ASN A 136 -8.37 -3.44 6.10
N ASP A 137 -8.02 -4.26 7.08
CA ASP A 137 -7.59 -3.87 8.43
C ASP A 137 -6.13 -3.38 8.50
N CYS A 138 -5.39 -3.41 7.39
CA CYS A 138 -4.07 -2.79 7.28
C CYS A 138 -4.24 -1.28 7.12
N THR A 139 -4.44 -0.57 8.22
CA THR A 139 -4.69 0.88 8.25
C THR A 139 -3.82 1.54 9.32
N SER A 140 -3.33 2.74 9.04
CA SER A 140 -2.71 3.55 10.10
C SER A 140 -3.76 4.22 10.97
N LYS A 141 -3.55 4.18 12.29
CA LYS A 141 -4.35 4.90 13.28
C LYS A 141 -3.71 6.22 13.71
N HIS A 142 -2.47 6.46 13.30
CA HIS A 142 -1.73 7.65 13.72
C HIS A 142 -2.12 8.86 12.85
N PRO A 143 -2.43 10.03 13.44
CA PRO A 143 -2.89 11.19 12.66
C PRO A 143 -1.86 11.70 11.66
N PHE A 144 -0.57 11.54 11.97
CA PHE A 144 0.58 11.96 11.15
C PHE A 144 1.13 10.86 10.22
N VAL A 145 0.47 9.70 10.14
CA VAL A 145 0.85 8.66 9.19
C VAL A 145 -0.37 8.28 8.36
N LYS A 146 -0.19 8.17 7.04
CA LYS A 146 -1.24 7.75 6.11
C LYS A 146 -0.81 6.48 5.41
N LEU A 147 -1.69 5.49 5.36
CA LEU A 147 -1.45 4.23 4.68
C LEU A 147 -2.45 4.14 3.53
N LEU A 148 -1.96 4.34 2.31
CA LEU A 148 -2.76 4.29 1.09
C LEU A 148 -2.53 2.94 0.41
N LYS A 149 -3.58 2.35 -0.14
CA LYS A 149 -3.54 1.05 -0.82
C LYS A 149 -4.15 1.17 -2.21
N PHE A 150 -3.47 0.58 -3.19
CA PHE A 150 -4.04 0.31 -4.50
C PHE A 150 -3.70 -1.13 -4.88
N ALA A 151 -4.66 -2.03 -4.67
CA ALA A 151 -4.46 -3.46 -4.85
C ALA A 151 -3.35 -3.96 -3.91
N ASP A 152 -2.27 -4.49 -4.46
CA ASP A 152 -1.06 -4.91 -3.75
C ASP A 152 -0.08 -3.77 -3.46
N ASP A 153 -0.15 -2.65 -4.18
CA ASP A 153 0.69 -1.50 -3.90
C ASP A 153 0.24 -0.83 -2.59
N THR A 154 1.17 -0.68 -1.66
CA THR A 154 0.93 0.00 -0.37
C THR A 154 1.90 1.16 -0.21
N THR A 155 1.39 2.34 0.15
CA THR A 155 2.21 3.53 0.37
C THR A 155 2.00 4.06 1.79
N VAL A 156 3.09 4.19 2.56
CA VAL A 156 3.08 4.78 3.90
C VAL A 156 3.65 6.20 3.83
N ILE A 157 2.86 7.21 4.18
CA ILE A 157 3.26 8.61 4.18
C ILE A 157 3.40 9.08 5.62
N GLY A 158 4.62 9.33 6.07
CA GLY A 158 4.94 9.97 7.35
C GLY A 158 5.02 11.48 7.21
N LEU A 159 4.15 12.20 7.92
CA LEU A 159 4.10 13.65 7.97
C LEU A 159 4.96 14.13 9.13
N ILE A 160 6.22 14.47 8.84
CA ILE A 160 7.23 14.76 9.87
C ILE A 160 7.22 16.24 10.24
N GLN A 161 7.22 16.52 11.54
CA GLN A 161 7.31 17.86 12.08
C GLN A 161 8.52 17.97 13.00
N ASP A 162 9.30 19.04 12.85
CA ASP A 162 10.45 19.38 13.70
C ASP A 162 11.50 18.26 13.83
N GLY A 163 11.53 17.36 12.84
CA GLY A 163 12.45 16.21 12.82
C GLY A 163 11.98 14.97 13.57
N ASP A 164 10.81 14.98 14.22
CA ASP A 164 10.29 13.83 14.95
C ASP A 164 9.73 12.76 14.00
N LYS A 165 10.47 11.65 13.87
CA LYS A 165 10.12 10.49 13.02
C LYS A 165 9.52 9.33 13.80
N SER A 166 9.29 9.47 15.10
CA SER A 166 8.90 8.37 16.00
C SER A 166 7.64 7.65 15.51
N ALA A 167 6.58 8.41 15.25
CA ALA A 167 5.31 7.88 14.75
C ALA A 167 5.45 7.13 13.43
N TYR A 168 6.18 7.70 12.47
CA TYR A 168 6.42 7.06 11.18
C TYR A 168 7.20 5.75 11.33
N ARG A 169 8.27 5.75 12.13
CA ARG A 169 9.07 4.53 12.40
C ARG A 169 8.20 3.44 13.05
N GLN A 170 7.46 3.81 14.07
CA GLN A 170 6.58 2.89 14.78
C GLN A 170 5.51 2.29 13.84
N GLU A 171 4.95 3.09 12.94
CA GLU A 171 3.98 2.58 11.96
C GLU A 171 4.62 1.62 10.96
N VAL A 172 5.83 1.89 10.48
CA VAL A 172 6.57 0.97 9.58
C VAL A 172 6.87 -0.36 10.27
N GLU A 173 7.27 -0.32 11.55
CA GLU A 173 7.48 -1.53 12.37
C GLU A 173 6.16 -2.30 12.56
N GLN A 174 5.07 -1.61 12.89
CA GLN A 174 3.74 -2.21 13.00
C GLN A 174 3.27 -2.82 11.69
N LEU A 175 3.54 -2.17 10.55
CA LEU A 175 3.24 -2.71 9.24
C LEU A 175 4.02 -4.00 8.97
N ALA A 176 5.32 -4.05 9.28
CA ALA A 176 6.13 -5.26 9.11
C ALA A 176 5.62 -6.42 9.99
N VAL A 177 5.26 -6.12 11.24
CA VAL A 177 4.65 -7.09 12.16
C VAL A 177 3.27 -7.53 11.66
N TRP A 178 2.45 -6.61 11.15
CA TRP A 178 1.15 -6.96 10.58
C TRP A 178 1.32 -7.86 9.34
N CYS A 179 2.29 -7.56 8.48
CA CYS A 179 2.60 -8.37 7.30
C CYS A 179 2.99 -9.81 7.69
N SER A 180 3.84 -9.98 8.71
CA SER A 180 4.25 -11.32 9.17
C SER A 180 3.07 -12.13 9.71
N HIS A 181 2.18 -11.53 10.49
CA HIS A 181 0.97 -12.19 10.99
C HIS A 181 -0.03 -12.53 9.88
N ASN A 182 -0.02 -11.79 8.78
CA ASN A 182 -0.90 -12.00 7.63
C ASN A 182 -0.22 -12.74 6.48
N ASN A 183 0.95 -13.37 6.71
CA ASN A 183 1.69 -14.13 5.71
C ASN A 183 2.05 -13.33 4.45
N LEU A 184 2.20 -12.01 4.57
CA LEU A 184 2.62 -11.13 3.49
C LEU A 184 4.12 -10.90 3.58
N GLU A 185 4.83 -11.30 2.53
CA GLU A 185 6.28 -11.11 2.44
C GLU A 185 6.60 -9.78 1.78
N LEU A 186 7.27 -8.91 2.53
CA LEU A 186 7.77 -7.63 2.03
C LEU A 186 8.95 -7.86 1.10
N ASN A 187 8.89 -7.26 -0.08
CA ASN A 187 9.99 -7.24 -1.02
C ASN A 187 10.89 -6.04 -0.73
N THR A 188 11.87 -6.24 0.15
CA THR A 188 12.78 -5.16 0.60
C THR A 188 13.59 -4.56 -0.54
N LEU A 189 13.88 -5.32 -1.60
CA LEU A 189 14.63 -4.83 -2.76
C LEU A 189 13.82 -3.87 -3.64
N LYS A 190 12.49 -4.03 -3.67
CA LYS A 190 11.58 -3.14 -4.40
C LYS A 190 10.89 -2.12 -3.53
N THR A 191 11.00 -2.26 -2.20
CA THR A 191 10.51 -1.26 -1.27
C THR A 191 11.47 -0.07 -1.28
N VAL A 192 10.94 1.10 -1.61
CA VAL A 192 11.70 2.33 -1.78
C VAL A 192 11.11 3.41 -0.90
N GLU A 193 11.95 4.15 -0.21
CA GLU A 193 11.53 5.35 0.52
C GLU A 193 11.86 6.61 -0.27
N MET A 194 10.96 7.58 -0.29
CA MET A 194 11.18 8.91 -0.83
C MET A 194 11.04 9.98 0.25
N ILE A 195 11.90 10.99 0.22
CA ILE A 195 11.80 12.16 1.12
C ILE A 195 11.43 13.39 0.30
N ALA A 196 10.34 14.05 0.68
CA ALA A 196 9.92 15.34 0.15
C ALA A 196 10.12 16.43 1.22
N ASP A 197 11.04 17.36 0.96
CA ASP A 197 11.44 18.41 1.89
C ASP A 197 11.65 19.74 1.14
N PHE A 198 10.91 20.77 1.54
CA PHE A 198 10.99 22.12 0.95
C PHE A 198 11.70 23.14 1.87
N ARG A 199 12.23 22.68 3.02
CA ARG A 199 12.94 23.55 3.97
C ARG A 199 14.25 24.03 3.34
N ARG A 200 14.56 25.32 3.54
CA ARG A 200 15.76 25.95 2.93
C ARG A 200 17.06 25.69 3.67
N ASN A 201 17.00 25.25 4.94
CA ASN A 201 18.17 25.02 5.77
C ASN A 201 18.29 23.53 6.09
N HIS A 202 19.18 22.84 5.38
CA HIS A 202 19.63 21.53 5.83
C HIS A 202 20.64 21.69 6.94
N LEU A 203 20.35 21.14 8.11
CA LEU A 203 21.38 20.52 8.92
C LEU A 203 21.86 19.29 8.13
N LEU A 204 22.76 19.54 7.18
CA LEU A 204 23.52 18.50 6.51
C LEU A 204 24.28 17.71 7.58
N SER A 205 24.20 16.39 7.51
CA SER A 205 25.28 15.56 8.03
C SER A 205 26.61 16.05 7.40
N PRO A 206 27.75 16.12 8.12
CA PRO A 206 28.93 16.92 7.74
C PRO A 206 29.69 16.46 6.48
N HIS A 207 29.17 15.53 5.70
CA HIS A 207 29.86 14.94 4.56
C HIS A 207 29.04 15.04 3.27
N SER A 208 28.79 16.25 2.74
CA SER A 208 28.73 16.46 1.28
C SER A 208 28.75 17.95 0.88
N PRO A 209 29.35 18.31 -0.27
CA PRO A 209 29.59 19.69 -0.68
C PRO A 209 28.38 20.32 -1.42
N SER A 210 28.28 21.63 -1.31
CA SER A 210 27.25 22.52 -1.86
C SER A 210 27.06 22.44 -3.39
N TRP A 211 25.87 22.17 -3.95
CA TRP A 211 25.50 22.59 -5.33
C TRP A 211 23.98 22.67 -5.60
N THR A 212 23.63 23.42 -6.65
CA THR A 212 22.30 23.80 -7.14
C THR A 212 21.79 22.84 -8.22
N ALA A 213 20.91 21.89 -7.87
CA ALA A 213 20.08 21.11 -8.82
C ALA A 213 19.14 20.14 -8.07
N LEU A 214 18.08 19.71 -8.76
CA LEU A 214 17.22 18.58 -8.37
C LEU A 214 18.09 17.31 -8.37
N TRP A 215 18.36 16.73 -7.20
CA TRP A 215 19.10 15.47 -7.09
C TRP A 215 18.18 14.37 -6.58
N LEU A 216 18.19 13.20 -7.24
CA LEU A 216 17.79 11.92 -6.68
C LEU A 216 19.00 11.38 -5.92
N GLN A 217 19.06 11.56 -4.60
CA GLN A 217 20.14 10.96 -3.82
C GLN A 217 19.71 9.57 -3.35
N TRP A 218 20.39 8.53 -3.85
CA TRP A 218 20.33 7.19 -3.30
C TRP A 218 21.16 7.14 -2.02
N SER A 219 20.53 6.91 -0.87
CA SER A 219 21.22 6.57 0.38
C SER A 219 21.11 5.07 0.62
N THR A 220 22.25 4.38 0.58
CA THR A 220 22.40 3.06 1.21
C THR A 220 22.62 3.27 2.71
N PRO A 221 22.05 2.42 3.59
CA PRO A 221 22.32 2.53 5.02
C PRO A 221 23.82 2.30 5.25
N SER A 222 24.49 3.33 5.79
CA SER A 222 25.86 3.21 6.25
C SER A 222 25.88 2.20 7.40
N SER A 223 26.71 1.17 7.28
CA SER A 223 26.96 0.17 8.30
C SER A 223 27.30 0.85 9.63
N TRP A 224 26.36 0.87 10.58
CA TRP A 224 26.51 0.92 12.05
C TRP A 224 25.22 1.46 12.70
N GLU A 225 24.17 0.64 12.75
CA GLU A 225 23.05 0.80 13.69
C GLU A 225 22.61 -0.61 14.18
N PRO A 226 22.16 -0.77 15.45
CA PRO A 226 22.07 -2.05 16.16
C PRO A 226 20.93 -2.96 15.64
N PRO A 227 20.91 -4.28 15.98
CA PRO A 227 20.24 -5.34 15.21
C PRO A 227 18.70 -5.38 15.26
N SER A 228 18.02 -4.30 15.62
CA SER A 228 16.56 -4.15 15.48
C SER A 228 16.12 -3.54 14.14
N GLU A 229 17.06 -3.17 13.28
CA GLU A 229 16.82 -2.48 12.02
C GLU A 229 16.90 -3.43 10.82
N LEU A 230 15.79 -4.07 10.47
CA LEU A 230 15.68 -4.84 9.22
C LEU A 230 14.41 -4.48 8.47
N VAL A 231 14.37 -3.24 7.99
CA VAL A 231 13.77 -2.95 6.67
C VAL A 231 14.82 -2.16 5.89
N LEU A 232 15.76 -2.88 5.26
CA LEU A 232 16.74 -2.31 4.35
C LEU A 232 16.00 -1.75 3.12
N CYS A 233 15.56 -0.49 3.20
CA CYS A 233 15.00 0.23 2.07
C CYS A 233 16.08 1.06 1.40
N SER A 234 16.06 1.05 0.08
CA SER A 234 16.71 2.10 -0.70
C SER A 234 15.93 3.40 -0.52
N SER A 235 16.62 4.50 -0.23
CA SER A 235 15.98 5.81 -0.06
C SER A 235 16.38 6.74 -1.19
N ILE A 236 15.39 7.36 -1.82
CA ILE A 236 15.51 8.37 -2.87
C ILE A 236 15.07 9.71 -2.27
N THR A 237 16.02 10.57 -1.93
CA THR A 237 15.67 11.93 -1.52
C THR A 237 15.44 12.78 -2.77
N VAL A 238 14.27 13.43 -2.90
CA VAL A 238 13.97 14.35 -4.01
C VAL A 238 14.01 15.77 -3.48
N TRP A 239 15.02 16.53 -3.92
CA TRP A 239 15.21 17.92 -3.56
C TRP A 239 14.49 18.86 -4.53
N PHE A 240 13.43 19.54 -4.10
CA PHE A 240 12.89 20.68 -4.84
C PHE A 240 13.59 21.96 -4.37
N ARG A 241 14.67 22.34 -5.06
CA ARG A 241 15.20 23.70 -4.93
C ARG A 241 14.17 24.68 -5.48
N SER A 242 13.38 25.24 -4.57
CA SER A 242 12.32 26.24 -4.78
C SER A 242 11.18 25.83 -5.70
N ALA A 243 10.03 25.47 -5.11
CA ALA A 243 8.75 25.55 -5.82
C ALA A 243 8.54 27.00 -6.28
N SER A 244 8.40 27.22 -7.58
CA SER A 244 8.02 28.54 -8.10
C SER A 244 6.57 28.86 -7.70
N LYS A 245 6.17 30.13 -7.73
CA LYS A 245 4.75 30.50 -7.52
C LYS A 245 3.82 29.75 -8.48
N SER A 246 4.26 29.45 -9.70
CA SER A 246 3.52 28.66 -10.66
C SER A 246 3.36 27.20 -10.27
N ASP A 247 4.37 26.59 -9.64
CA ASP A 247 4.30 25.20 -9.19
C ASP A 247 3.33 25.07 -8.02
N LEU A 248 3.42 25.98 -7.04
CA LEU A 248 2.45 26.11 -5.95
C LEU A 248 1.02 26.33 -6.46
N SER A 249 0.84 27.15 -7.51
CA SER A 249 -0.48 27.41 -8.10
C SER A 249 -1.06 26.20 -8.82
N LYS A 250 -0.24 25.45 -9.57
CA LYS A 250 -0.66 24.19 -10.21
C LYS A 250 -1.02 23.13 -9.17
N LEU A 251 -0.25 23.05 -8.09
CA LEU A 251 -0.51 22.15 -6.97
C LEU A 251 -1.81 22.47 -6.22
N GLN A 252 -2.04 23.75 -5.90
CA GLN A 252 -3.28 24.19 -5.26
C GLN A 252 -4.49 23.89 -6.14
N TRP A 253 -4.34 23.98 -7.46
CA TRP A 253 -5.38 23.57 -8.39
C TRP A 253 -5.64 22.05 -8.36
N THR A 254 -4.59 21.23 -8.32
CA THR A 254 -4.72 19.77 -8.17
C THR A 254 -5.37 19.38 -6.83
N VAL A 255 -4.97 20.01 -5.73
CA VAL A 255 -5.56 19.82 -4.40
C VAL A 255 -7.05 20.17 -4.39
N ARG A 256 -7.44 21.33 -4.92
CA ARG A 256 -8.87 21.71 -5.02
C ARG A 256 -9.68 20.79 -5.91
N THR A 257 -9.04 20.21 -6.93
CA THR A 257 -9.67 19.22 -7.81
C THR A 257 -9.90 17.92 -7.07
N ALA A 258 -8.92 17.46 -6.28
CA ALA A 258 -9.05 16.29 -5.41
C ALA A 258 -10.15 16.49 -4.35
N GLU A 259 -10.17 17.63 -3.66
CA GLU A 259 -11.19 17.98 -2.65
C GLU A 259 -12.61 17.93 -3.23
N ARG A 260 -12.81 18.42 -4.46
CA ARG A 260 -14.08 18.33 -5.19
C ARG A 260 -14.51 16.91 -5.53
N ILE A 261 -13.57 16.03 -5.84
CA ILE A 261 -13.85 14.62 -6.17
C ILE A 261 -14.21 13.83 -4.90
N ILE A 262 -13.59 14.17 -3.78
CA ILE A 262 -13.76 13.48 -2.49
C ILE A 262 -15.03 13.95 -1.75
N GLY A 263 -15.66 15.05 -2.18
CA GLY A 263 -16.92 15.54 -1.59
C GLY A 263 -16.75 16.20 -0.22
N VAL A 264 -15.56 16.74 0.07
CA VAL A 264 -15.35 17.60 1.24
C VAL A 264 -15.89 19.00 0.87
N PRO A 265 -16.79 19.59 1.69
CA PRO A 265 -17.43 20.87 1.37
C PRO A 265 -16.45 22.05 1.27
#